data_AF-A0A353D5W2-F1
#
_entry.id   AF-A0A353D5W2-F1
#
_cell.length_a   1.000
_cell.length_b   1.000
_cell.length_c   1.000
_cell.angle_alpha   90.00
_cell.angle_beta   90.00
_cell.angle_gamma   90.00
#
_symmetry.space_group_name_H-M   'P 1'
#
loop_
_entity.id
_entity.type
_entity.pdbx_description
1 polymer ?
#
loop_
_entity_poly.entity_id
_entity_poly.type
_entity_poly.pdbx_seq_one_letter_code
_entity_poly.pdbx_strand_id
1 'polypeptide(L)'
;MEHVIIVDKNDKELGKCCKQKAHKQAIRHRAFSIFIFNSKGQLLIQKRHPKKYHSGGLWSNSCCSHPTPGQTTDDAANMRLKEEMG
;
A
#
# COMPACT_ATOMS: atom_id res chain seq x y z
N MET A 1 5.41 14.98 3.87
CA MET A 1 6.07 13.73 3.39
C MET A 1 5.42 12.55 4.08
N GLU A 2 4.88 11.59 3.32
CA GLU A 2 4.31 10.36 3.90
C GLU A 2 5.40 9.50 4.58
N HIS A 3 5.08 9.01 5.78
CA HIS A 3 5.90 8.06 6.51
C HIS A 3 5.25 6.66 6.48
N VAL A 4 6.08 5.63 6.52
CA VAL A 4 5.66 4.22 6.65
C VAL A 4 6.11 3.66 7.99
N ILE A 5 5.39 2.65 8.48
CA ILE A 5 5.69 1.95 9.73
C ILE A 5 6.79 0.92 9.45
N ILE A 6 7.95 1.05 10.09
CA ILE A 6 9.02 0.05 10.03
C ILE A 6 8.68 -1.08 10.98
N VAL A 7 8.83 -2.32 10.48
CA VAL A 7 8.47 -3.52 11.24
C VAL A 7 9.57 -4.57 11.18
N ASP A 8 9.62 -5.40 12.22
CA ASP A 8 10.45 -6.59 12.22
C ASP A 8 9.82 -7.74 11.39
N LYS A 9 10.33 -8.95 11.55
CA LYS A 9 9.83 -10.14 10.84
C LYS A 9 8.50 -10.67 11.33
N ASN A 10 8.08 -10.27 12.52
CA ASN A 10 6.84 -10.68 13.17
C ASN A 10 5.78 -9.56 13.11
N ASP A 11 5.97 -8.58 12.22
CA ASP A 11 5.14 -7.39 12.09
C ASP A 11 5.07 -6.55 13.39
N LYS A 12 6.11 -6.59 14.23
CA LYS A 12 6.19 -5.68 15.39
C LYS A 12 6.74 -4.33 14.93
N GLU A 13 6.06 -3.26 15.30
CA GLU A 13 6.49 -1.89 14.99
C GLU A 13 7.81 -1.54 15.70
N LEU A 14 8.77 -1.05 14.93
CA LEU A 14 10.09 -0.60 15.38
C LEU A 14 10.26 0.92 15.27
N GLY A 15 9.37 1.59 14.54
CA GLY A 15 9.41 3.04 14.32
C GLY A 15 8.84 3.43 12.97
N LYS A 16 9.27 4.58 12.44
CA LYS A 16 8.79 5.13 11.16
C LYS A 16 9.93 5.59 10.26
N CYS A 17 9.70 5.56 8.94
CA CYS A 17 10.66 6.03 7.95
C CYS A 17 9.93 6.82 6.85
N CYS A 18 10.64 7.73 6.18
CA CYS A 18 10.14 8.33 4.93
C CYS A 18 9.89 7.23 3.90
N LYS A 19 8.69 7.23 3.29
CA LYS A 19 8.26 6.23 2.29
C LYS A 19 9.28 6.02 1.18
N GLN A 20 9.76 7.11 0.56
CA GLN A 20 10.74 7.02 -0.53
C GLN A 20 12.07 6.39 -0.07
N LYS A 21 12.52 6.70 1.15
CA LYS A 21 13.73 6.10 1.72
C LYS A 21 13.54 4.60 1.94
N ALA A 22 12.40 4.20 2.51
CA ALA A 22 12.07 2.80 2.75
C ALA A 22 12.09 1.97 1.45
N HIS A 23 11.47 2.48 0.36
CA HIS A 23 11.49 1.78 -0.94
C HIS A 23 12.87 1.77 -1.61
N LYS A 24 13.66 2.85 -1.51
CA LYS A 24 15.00 2.90 -2.14
C LYS A 24 16.05 2.06 -1.41
N GLN A 25 15.93 1.92 -0.09
CA GLN A 25 16.91 1.21 0.75
C GLN A 25 16.41 -0.17 1.19
N ALA A 26 15.31 -0.67 0.61
CA ALA A 26 14.72 -1.96 0.94
C ALA A 26 14.46 -2.17 2.45
N ILE A 27 14.09 -1.09 3.16
CA ILE A 27 13.77 -1.17 4.58
C ILE A 27 12.42 -1.86 4.72
N ARG A 28 12.34 -2.92 5.52
CA ARG A 28 11.08 -3.64 5.79
C ARG A 28 10.07 -2.71 6.46
N HIS A 29 8.87 -2.62 5.90
CA HIS A 29 7.81 -1.76 6.40
C HIS A 29 6.44 -2.40 6.17
N ARG A 30 5.46 -2.04 7.00
CA ARG A 30 4.09 -2.55 6.91
C ARG A 30 3.40 -2.01 5.67
N ALA A 31 2.63 -2.86 5.00
CA ALA A 31 1.85 -2.55 3.81
C ALA A 31 0.55 -3.38 3.84
N PHE A 32 -0.39 -3.03 2.96
CA PHE A 32 -1.59 -3.84 2.72
C PHE A 32 -1.83 -4.03 1.22
N SER A 33 -2.58 -5.08 0.89
CA SER A 33 -3.00 -5.41 -0.47
C SER A 33 -4.47 -5.84 -0.46
N ILE A 34 -5.28 -5.19 -1.29
CA ILE A 34 -6.73 -5.41 -1.40
C ILE A 34 -7.01 -6.14 -2.72
N PHE A 35 -7.84 -7.18 -2.65
CA PHE A 35 -8.33 -7.93 -3.80
C PHE A 35 -9.85 -7.84 -3.85
N ILE A 36 -10.39 -7.18 -4.88
CA ILE A 36 -11.83 -7.02 -5.08
C ILE A 36 -12.29 -7.99 -6.15
N PHE A 37 -13.28 -8.79 -5.81
CA PHE A 37 -13.95 -9.69 -6.73
C PHE A 37 -15.37 -9.21 -6.96
N ASN A 38 -15.82 -9.23 -8.22
CA ASN A 38 -17.24 -9.04 -8.52
C ASN A 38 -18.04 -10.32 -8.21
N SER A 39 -19.36 -10.28 -8.36
CA SER A 39 -20.25 -11.43 -8.12
C SER A 39 -20.00 -12.63 -9.04
N LYS A 40 -19.20 -12.48 -10.11
CA LYS A 40 -18.77 -13.56 -11.01
C LYS A 40 -17.40 -14.14 -10.62
N GLY A 41 -16.81 -13.71 -9.51
CA GLY A 41 -15.49 -14.15 -9.07
C GLY A 41 -14.33 -13.58 -9.89
N GLN A 42 -14.54 -12.51 -10.68
CA GLN A 42 -13.49 -11.87 -11.47
C GLN A 42 -12.76 -10.82 -10.62
N LEU A 43 -11.42 -10.85 -10.65
CA LEU A 43 -10.57 -9.91 -9.93
C LEU A 43 -10.49 -8.56 -10.66
N LEU A 44 -10.73 -7.47 -9.93
CA LEU A 44 -10.37 -6.13 -10.40
C LEU A 44 -8.85 -5.95 -10.33
N ILE A 45 -8.21 -5.72 -11.48
CA ILE A 45 -6.80 -5.35 -11.57
C ILE A 45 -6.67 -3.87 -11.95
N GLN A 46 -5.63 -3.21 -11.46
CA GLN A 46 -5.35 -1.81 -11.79
C GLN A 46 -4.11 -1.69 -12.69
N LYS A 47 -4.18 -0.81 -13.69
CA LYS A 47 -2.98 -0.31 -14.37
C LYS A 47 -2.55 0.97 -13.68
N ARG A 48 -1.38 0.95 -13.05
CA ARG A 48 -0.90 2.07 -12.24
C ARG A 48 -0.62 3.29 -13.12
N HIS A 49 -0.97 4.47 -12.64
CA HIS A 49 -0.72 5.73 -13.35
C HIS A 49 0.78 5.86 -13.71
N PRO A 50 1.15 6.26 -14.95
CA PRO A 50 2.56 6.28 -15.40
C PRO A 50 3.49 7.13 -14.54
N LYS A 51 2.97 8.22 -13.93
CA LYS A 51 3.75 9.14 -13.09
C LYS A 51 3.95 8.65 -11.64
N LYS A 52 3.47 7.46 -11.25
CA LYS A 52 3.78 6.91 -9.92
C LYS A 52 5.30 6.67 -9.85
N TYR A 53 5.97 7.27 -8.85
CA TYR A 53 7.43 7.17 -8.70
C TYR A 53 7.94 5.73 -8.58
N HIS A 54 7.11 4.81 -8.05
CA HIS A 54 7.40 3.40 -7.96
C HIS A 54 6.36 2.60 -8.73
N SER A 55 6.84 1.76 -9.65
CA SER A 55 6.03 0.83 -10.44
C SER A 55 4.96 1.53 -11.30
N GLY A 56 5.24 2.72 -11.84
CA GLY A 56 4.35 3.42 -12.76
C GLY A 56 4.15 2.65 -14.06
N GLY A 57 2.91 2.60 -14.57
CA GLY A 57 2.56 1.91 -15.81
C GLY A 57 2.39 0.38 -15.71
N LEU A 58 2.79 -0.22 -14.60
CA LEU A 58 2.65 -1.66 -14.36
C LEU A 58 1.23 -2.04 -13.94
N TRP A 59 0.84 -3.27 -14.25
CA TRP A 59 -0.39 -3.90 -13.74
C TRP A 59 -0.17 -4.47 -12.33
N SER A 60 -1.20 -4.39 -11.49
CA SER A 60 -1.20 -4.91 -10.11
C SER A 60 -2.61 -5.38 -9.72
N ASN A 61 -2.74 -6.03 -8.56
CA ASN A 61 -4.02 -6.25 -7.88
C ASN A 61 -4.77 -4.93 -7.62
N SER A 62 -6.03 -5.05 -7.16
CA SER A 62 -6.99 -3.94 -7.07
C SER A 62 -6.42 -2.68 -6.42
N CYS A 63 -5.89 -2.77 -5.19
CA CYS A 63 -5.33 -1.61 -4.50
C CYS A 63 -4.23 -2.02 -3.51
N CYS A 64 -3.16 -1.21 -3.39
CA CYS A 64 -2.05 -1.43 -2.47
C CYS A 64 -1.53 -0.11 -1.91
N SER A 65 -1.29 -0.04 -0.61
CA SER A 65 -0.59 1.08 0.01
C SER A 65 -0.05 0.68 1.39
N HIS A 66 0.10 1.65 2.28
CA HIS A 66 0.68 1.49 3.61
C HIS A 66 -0.20 2.23 4.62
N PRO A 67 -0.38 1.68 5.84
CA PRO A 67 -0.90 2.46 6.94
C PRO A 67 0.11 3.55 7.34
N THR A 68 -0.41 4.71 7.75
CA THR A 68 0.43 5.76 8.36
C THR A 68 0.67 5.44 9.84
N PRO A 69 1.77 5.93 10.46
CA PRO A 69 2.03 5.70 11.88
C PRO A 69 0.84 6.16 12.75
N GLY A 70 0.35 5.27 13.62
CA GLY A 70 -0.84 5.50 14.47
C GLY A 70 -2.18 5.19 13.81
N GLN A 71 -2.20 4.83 12.52
CA GLN A 71 -3.41 4.41 11.80
C GLN A 71 -3.52 2.88 11.77
N THR A 72 -4.73 2.35 11.93
CA THR A 72 -4.97 0.92 11.73
C THR A 72 -4.85 0.56 10.25
N THR A 73 -4.51 -0.70 9.97
CA THR A 73 -4.43 -1.19 8.57
C THR A 73 -5.79 -1.13 7.88
N ASP A 74 -6.87 -1.46 8.60
CA ASP A 74 -8.23 -1.44 8.06
C ASP A 74 -8.69 -0.03 7.69
N ASP A 75 -8.45 0.97 8.54
CA ASP A 75 -8.79 2.36 8.23
C ASP A 75 -8.00 2.86 7.02
N ALA A 76 -6.71 2.53 6.96
CA ALA A 76 -5.85 2.90 5.84
C ALA A 76 -6.28 2.24 4.53
N ALA A 77 -6.71 0.96 4.60
CA ALA A 77 -7.22 0.22 3.46
C ALA A 77 -8.52 0.83 2.91
N ASN A 78 -9.49 1.10 3.78
CA ASN A 78 -10.77 1.71 3.39
C ASN A 78 -10.56 3.12 2.79
N MET A 79 -9.75 3.96 3.44
CA MET A 79 -9.42 5.30 2.95
C MET A 79 -8.76 5.24 1.57
N ARG A 80 -7.72 4.41 1.43
CA ARG A 80 -6.99 4.29 0.16
C ARG A 80 -7.85 3.72 -0.94
N LEU A 81 -8.72 2.77 -0.63
CA LEU A 81 -9.61 2.19 -1.61
C LEU A 81 -10.53 3.27 -2.20
N LYS A 82 -11.12 4.11 -1.35
CA LYS A 82 -11.94 5.24 -1.78
C LYS A 82 -11.15 6.26 -2.61
N GLU A 83 -9.91 6.56 -2.24
CA GLU A 83 -9.05 7.50 -2.96
C GLU A 83 -8.63 7.01 -4.35
N GLU A 84 -8.35 5.70 -4.52
CA GLU A 84 -7.84 5.16 -5.79
C GLU A 84 -8.92 4.54 -6.68
N MET A 85 -10.08 4.14 -6.12
CA MET A 85 -11.13 3.41 -6.85
C MET A 85 -12.51 4.09 -6.83
N GLY A 86 -12.69 5.19 -6.08
CA GLY A 86 -13.98 5.88 -5.87
C GLY A 86 -14.77 5.36 -4.68
#